data_AF-A0A821GE50-F1
#
_entry.id   AF-A0A821GE50-F1
#
_cell.length_a   1.000
_cell.length_b   1.000
_cell.length_c   1.000
_cell.angle_alpha   90.00
_cell.angle_beta   90.00
_cell.angle_gamma   90.00
#
_symmetry.space_group_name_H-M   'P 1'
#
loop_
_entity.id
_entity.type
_entity.pdbx_description
1 polymer ?
#
loop_
_entity_poly.entity_id
_entity_poly.type
_entity_poly.pdbx_seq_one_letter_code
_entity_poly.pdbx_strand_id
1 'polypeptide(L)'
;MLSTSVYHKPAAEPYVVPFISDHPRHTFVNVIQTSLTRAVRNSSTFEIFNNERIYIKLTLLYNGYPSSFIEKRFQNFFSEYINSSSFLPFIDNETQFVTMRNKILNLPTARQSQVSISAATADIDNDQTYEPQNEPITTTATTVQERNKKEHARGSKLIVHYTHEKRFQTFKSDIHQVYGNVFKDTPAADVKLIVGNKNRRSAKTELICKRPKQSLLINKPFKSKPSNVEINRE
;
A
#
# COMPACT_ATOMS: atom_id res chain seq x y z
N MET A 1 22.76 7.81 28.03
CA MET A 1 21.72 8.16 27.03
C MET A 1 22.25 7.80 25.65
N LEU A 2 21.53 7.00 24.87
CA LEU A 2 21.88 6.72 23.47
C LEU A 2 21.47 7.93 22.62
N SER A 3 22.45 8.58 21.98
CA SER A 3 22.18 9.64 21.00
C SER A 3 21.96 9.00 19.63
N THR A 4 20.83 9.30 18.98
CA THR A 4 20.53 8.77 17.64
C THR A 4 20.38 9.92 16.67
N SER A 5 21.18 9.90 15.61
CA SER A 5 21.05 10.82 14.48
C SER A 5 20.41 10.12 13.28
N VAL A 6 19.80 10.90 12.40
CA VAL A 6 19.28 10.39 11.13
C VAL A 6 20.48 10.05 10.23
N TYR A 7 20.71 8.76 9.99
CA TYR A 7 21.72 8.35 9.02
C TYR A 7 21.21 8.60 7.59
N HIS A 8 21.90 9.49 6.88
CA HIS A 8 21.71 9.73 5.44
C HIS A 8 22.72 8.89 4.67
N LYS A 9 22.25 7.93 3.89
CA LYS A 9 23.14 7.09 3.08
C LYS A 9 23.65 7.93 1.89
N PRO A 10 24.96 8.21 1.78
CA PRO A 10 25.47 9.11 0.74
C PRO A 10 25.14 8.65 -0.70
N ALA A 11 25.07 7.34 -0.90
CA ALA A 11 24.77 6.72 -2.20
C ALA A 11 23.26 6.55 -2.48
N ALA A 12 22.40 6.86 -1.51
CA ALA A 12 20.95 6.84 -1.71
C ALA A 12 20.44 8.24 -1.36
N GLU A 13 20.62 9.18 -2.29
CA GLU A 13 19.87 10.42 -2.23
C GLU A 13 18.39 10.03 -2.15
N PRO A 14 17.69 10.40 -1.06
CA PRO A 14 16.26 10.17 -1.01
C PRO A 14 15.67 10.91 -2.20
N TYR A 15 15.12 10.17 -3.16
CA TYR A 15 14.53 10.76 -4.35
C TYR A 15 13.39 11.68 -3.91
N VAL A 16 13.68 12.98 -3.90
CA VAL A 16 12.70 14.03 -3.67
C VAL A 16 12.13 14.39 -5.03
N VAL A 17 10.81 14.32 -5.16
CA VAL A 17 10.12 14.63 -6.41
C VAL A 17 10.36 16.12 -6.74
N PRO A 18 10.96 16.48 -7.89
CA PRO A 18 11.16 17.88 -8.25
C PRO A 18 9.83 18.63 -8.35
N PHE A 19 9.79 19.89 -7.90
CA PHE A 19 8.53 20.66 -7.86
C PHE A 19 7.94 20.93 -9.25
N ILE A 20 8.78 20.95 -10.28
CA ILE A 20 8.39 21.12 -11.69
C ILE A 20 7.79 19.86 -12.32
N SER A 21 7.78 18.73 -11.62
CA SER A 21 7.25 17.48 -12.16
C SER A 21 5.73 17.50 -12.24
N ASP A 22 5.16 16.73 -13.18
CA ASP A 22 3.70 16.61 -13.37
C ASP A 22 3.09 15.64 -12.34
N HIS A 23 3.22 16.00 -11.06
CA HIS A 23 2.64 15.25 -9.95
C HIS A 23 1.50 16.05 -9.32
N PRO A 24 0.47 15.37 -8.79
CA PRO A 24 -0.60 16.04 -8.07
C PRO A 24 -0.08 16.87 -6.89
N ARG A 25 -0.73 18.00 -6.61
CA ARG A 25 -0.33 18.91 -5.52
C ARG A 25 -0.17 18.23 -4.16
N HIS A 26 -1.00 17.24 -3.86
CA HIS A 26 -0.94 16.51 -2.59
C HIS A 26 0.37 15.71 -2.42
N THR A 27 1.02 15.29 -3.52
CA THR A 27 2.31 14.60 -3.48
C THR A 27 3.38 15.49 -2.87
N PHE A 28 3.49 16.74 -3.31
CA PHE A 28 4.46 17.70 -2.79
C PHE A 28 4.23 18.03 -1.32
N VAL A 29 2.96 18.14 -0.91
CA VAL A 29 2.59 18.33 0.50
C VAL A 29 3.02 17.13 1.34
N ASN A 30 2.74 15.92 0.85
CA ASN A 30 3.08 14.68 1.56
C ASN A 30 4.59 14.51 1.69
N VAL A 31 5.39 14.91 0.70
CA VAL A 31 6.87 14.87 0.79
C VAL A 31 7.36 15.69 1.98
N ILE A 32 6.83 16.90 2.17
CA ILE A 32 7.20 17.77 3.29
C ILE A 32 6.73 17.17 4.62
N GLN A 33 5.44 16.79 4.70
CA GLN A 33 4.84 16.21 5.91
C GLN A 33 5.62 14.99 6.38
N THR A 34 5.85 14.03 5.47
CA THR A 34 6.53 12.77 5.80
C THR A 34 7.99 12.96 6.19
N SER A 35 8.71 13.88 5.52
CA SER A 35 10.08 14.23 5.88
C SER A 35 10.16 14.81 7.29
N LEU A 36 9.29 15.77 7.63
CA LEU A 36 9.24 16.37 8.97
C LEU A 36 8.82 15.35 10.04
N THR A 37 7.79 14.55 9.79
CA THR A 37 7.39 13.47 10.72
C THR A 37 8.54 12.51 10.99
N ARG A 38 9.30 12.12 9.95
CA ARG A 38 10.47 11.25 10.09
C ARG A 38 11.58 11.92 10.91
N ALA A 39 11.86 13.20 10.62
CA ALA A 39 12.86 13.98 11.36
C ALA A 39 12.54 13.99 12.86
N VAL A 40 11.29 14.28 13.23
CA VAL A 40 10.86 14.31 14.64
C VAL A 40 11.00 12.95 15.32
N ARG A 41 10.59 11.87 14.64
CA ARG A 41 10.64 10.51 15.22
C ARG A 41 12.07 10.05 15.49
N ASN A 42 12.96 10.33 14.56
CA ASN A 42 14.33 9.79 14.59
C ASN A 42 15.33 10.68 15.35
N SER A 43 14.98 11.95 15.60
CA SER A 43 15.84 12.85 16.38
C SER A 43 15.66 12.61 17.87
N SER A 44 16.78 12.45 18.59
CA SER A 44 16.78 12.29 20.05
C SER A 44 16.83 13.62 20.81
N THR A 45 17.36 14.68 20.20
CA THR A 45 17.51 16.02 20.80
C THR A 45 16.95 17.09 19.86
N PHE A 46 16.58 18.25 20.40
CA PHE A 46 16.12 19.38 19.59
C PHE A 46 17.18 19.85 18.58
N GLU A 47 18.46 19.84 18.96
CA GLU A 47 19.56 20.25 18.09
C GLU A 47 19.65 19.36 16.84
N ILE A 48 19.60 18.03 17.01
CA ILE A 48 19.61 17.07 15.89
C ILE A 48 18.39 17.29 15.00
N PHE A 49 17.22 17.51 15.60
CA PHE A 49 16.01 17.83 14.85
C PHE A 49 16.14 19.13 14.07
N ASN A 50 16.73 20.18 14.65
CA ASN A 50 16.91 21.46 13.99
C ASN A 50 17.85 21.35 12.78
N ASN A 51 18.93 20.59 12.92
CA ASN A 51 19.85 20.29 11.82
C ASN A 51 19.13 19.55 10.68
N GLU A 52 18.33 18.54 11.02
CA GLU A 52 17.53 17.80 10.04
C GLU A 52 16.47 18.69 9.36
N ARG A 53 15.84 19.60 10.11
CA ARG A 53 14.88 20.59 9.59
C ARG A 53 15.54 21.51 8.55
N ILE A 54 16.73 22.02 8.85
CA ILE A 54 17.51 22.85 7.93
C ILE A 54 17.87 22.04 6.67
N TYR A 55 18.35 20.81 6.85
CA TYR A 55 18.68 19.91 5.76
C TYR A 55 17.48 19.64 4.84
N ILE A 56 16.30 19.35 5.39
CA ILE A 56 15.05 19.15 4.63
C ILE A 56 14.72 20.41 3.82
N LYS A 57 14.79 21.60 4.46
CA LYS A 57 14.51 22.87 3.79
C LYS A 57 15.45 23.11 2.61
N LEU A 58 16.75 22.91 2.80
CA LEU A 58 17.76 23.05 1.74
C LEU A 58 17.51 22.06 0.60
N THR A 59 17.20 20.81 0.93
CA THR A 59 16.90 19.75 -0.06
C THR A 59 15.68 20.12 -0.91
N LEU A 60 14.62 20.64 -0.30
CA LEU A 60 13.41 21.07 -1.02
C LEU A 60 13.70 22.26 -1.94
N LEU A 61 14.46 23.25 -1.46
CA LEU A 61 14.87 24.40 -2.28
C LEU A 61 15.69 23.96 -3.49
N TYR A 62 16.64 23.04 -3.29
CA TYR A 62 17.45 22.46 -4.38
C TYR A 62 16.58 21.74 -5.43
N ASN A 63 15.48 21.10 -5.00
CA ASN A 63 14.51 20.45 -5.88
C ASN A 63 13.46 21.42 -6.49
N GLY A 64 13.68 22.73 -6.41
CA GLY A 64 12.87 23.76 -7.06
C GLY A 64 11.57 24.12 -6.33
N TYR A 65 11.41 23.73 -5.06
CA TYR A 65 10.22 24.10 -4.29
C TYR A 65 10.25 25.60 -3.96
N PRO A 66 9.15 26.35 -4.18
CA PRO A 66 9.09 27.76 -3.80
C PRO A 66 9.24 27.95 -2.29
N SER A 67 10.10 28.89 -1.86
CA SER A 67 10.34 29.16 -0.43
C SER A 67 9.05 29.46 0.34
N SER A 68 8.15 30.27 -0.23
CA SER A 68 6.83 30.59 0.37
C SER A 68 5.95 29.35 0.56
N PHE A 69 6.04 28.37 -0.34
CA PHE A 69 5.33 27.10 -0.20
C PHE A 69 5.92 26.25 0.92
N ILE A 70 7.25 26.17 1.01
CA ILE A 70 7.95 25.43 2.07
C ILE A 70 7.58 26.01 3.44
N GLU A 71 7.73 27.32 3.62
CA GLU A 71 7.44 27.99 4.90
C GLU A 71 5.98 27.78 5.34
N LYS A 72 5.03 27.99 4.43
CA LYS A 72 3.61 27.74 4.72
C LYS A 72 3.35 26.30 5.16
N ARG A 73 4.03 25.33 4.55
CA ARG A 73 3.85 23.92 4.90
C ARG A 73 4.53 23.55 6.22
N PHE A 74 5.69 24.12 6.51
CA PHE A 74 6.36 23.96 7.81
C PHE A 74 5.50 24.55 8.92
N GLN A 75 4.97 25.76 8.73
CA GLN A 75 4.07 26.41 9.69
C GLN A 75 2.82 25.57 9.96
N ASN A 76 2.15 25.12 8.90
CA ASN A 76 0.98 24.24 9.05
C ASN A 76 1.31 22.97 9.83
N PHE A 77 2.45 22.33 9.54
CA PHE A 77 2.90 21.14 10.26
C PHE A 77 3.09 21.43 11.76
N PHE A 78 3.79 22.51 12.11
CA PHE A 78 4.04 22.83 13.52
C PHE A 78 2.79 23.24 14.28
N SER A 79 1.87 23.98 13.63
CA SER A 79 0.59 24.37 14.24
C SER A 79 -0.32 23.19 14.60
N GLU A 80 -0.13 22.03 13.97
CA GLU A 80 -0.89 20.80 14.28
C GLU A 80 -0.51 20.22 15.65
N TYR A 81 0.75 20.39 16.07
CA TYR A 81 1.29 19.75 17.27
C TYR A 81 1.53 20.70 18.42
N ILE A 82 1.80 21.97 18.13
CA ILE A 82 2.17 22.98 19.12
C ILE A 82 1.04 23.98 19.20
N ASN A 83 0.53 24.19 20.41
CA ASN A 83 -0.44 25.23 20.69
C ASN A 83 0.32 26.57 20.76
N SER A 84 0.72 27.08 19.60
CA SER A 84 1.40 28.36 19.51
C SER A 84 0.36 29.47 19.65
N SER A 85 0.32 30.12 20.81
CA SER A 85 -0.24 31.47 20.96
C SER A 85 0.61 32.52 20.23
N SER A 86 1.83 32.17 19.83
CA SER A 86 2.75 33.02 19.07
C SER A 86 2.33 33.16 17.61
N PHE A 87 2.53 34.36 17.07
CA PHE A 87 2.25 34.72 15.67
C PHE A 87 3.03 33.88 14.63
N LEU A 88 4.11 33.22 15.05
CA LEU A 88 4.90 32.33 14.21
C LEU A 88 5.10 30.99 14.92
N PRO A 89 4.57 29.87 14.37
CA PRO A 89 4.75 28.55 14.95
C PRO A 89 6.14 28.02 14.58
N PHE A 90 7.18 28.62 15.16
CA PHE A 90 8.53 28.09 15.13
C PHE A 90 8.81 27.35 16.43
N ILE A 91 9.47 26.21 16.31
CA ILE A 91 10.01 25.49 17.46
C ILE A 91 11.29 26.19 17.86
N ASP A 92 11.26 26.82 19.03
CA ASP A 92 12.38 27.57 19.59
C ASP A 92 12.99 26.90 20.83
N ASN A 93 12.30 25.91 21.42
CA ASN A 93 12.73 25.29 22.65
C ASN A 93 12.58 23.75 22.65
N GLU A 94 13.35 23.10 23.52
CA GLU A 94 13.36 21.65 23.71
C GLU A 94 12.00 21.14 24.21
N THR A 95 11.28 21.91 25.03
CA THR A 95 10.00 21.47 25.63
C THR A 95 8.89 21.34 24.60
N GLN A 96 8.79 22.25 23.64
CA GLN A 96 7.91 22.18 22.48
C GLN A 96 8.27 20.99 21.60
N PHE A 97 9.57 20.78 21.34
CA PHE A 97 10.04 19.63 20.57
C PHE A 97 9.64 18.30 21.23
N VAL A 98 9.89 18.13 22.53
CA VAL A 98 9.50 16.92 23.28
C VAL A 98 7.98 16.72 23.24
N THR A 99 7.20 17.78 23.41
CA THR A 99 5.74 17.73 23.34
C THR A 99 5.25 17.25 21.98
N MET A 100 5.76 17.85 20.90
CA MET A 100 5.46 17.45 19.52
C MET A 100 5.90 16.00 19.26
N ARG A 101 7.10 15.62 19.71
CA ARG A 101 7.65 14.28 19.52
C ARG A 101 6.78 13.22 20.20
N ASN A 102 6.35 13.45 21.43
CA ASN A 102 5.47 12.52 22.14
C ASN A 102 4.14 12.35 21.41
N LYS A 103 3.53 13.43 20.91
CA LYS A 103 2.30 13.33 20.08
C LYS A 103 2.53 12.49 18.81
N ILE A 104 3.64 12.73 18.10
CA ILE A 104 3.95 12.04 16.84
C ILE A 104 4.33 10.57 17.04
N LEU A 105 4.99 10.23 18.16
CA LEU A 105 5.34 8.85 18.49
C LEU A 105 4.11 8.01 18.82
N ASN A 106 3.08 8.63 19.41
CA ASN A 106 1.82 7.96 19.70
C ASN A 106 0.94 7.75 18.45
N LEU A 107 1.23 8.42 17.33
CA LEU A 107 0.51 8.20 16.08
C LEU A 107 0.92 6.87 15.44
N PRO A 108 -0.05 5.98 15.13
CA PRO A 108 0.26 4.75 14.45
C PRO A 108 0.88 5.04 13.08
N THR A 109 1.93 4.29 12.75
CA THR A 109 2.50 4.31 11.40
C THR A 109 1.51 3.73 10.40
N ALA A 110 1.60 4.10 9.12
CA ALA A 110 0.74 3.53 8.08
C ALA A 110 0.73 2.00 8.07
N ARG A 111 1.87 1.37 8.38
CA ARG A 111 1.97 -0.09 8.53
C ARG A 111 1.22 -0.59 9.76
N GLN A 112 1.36 0.07 10.91
CA GLN A 112 0.60 -0.28 12.11
C GLN A 112 -0.90 -0.10 11.91
N SER A 113 -1.34 0.99 11.27
CA SER A 113 -2.75 1.19 10.93
C SER A 113 -3.28 0.11 9.99
N GLN A 114 -2.50 -0.33 9.00
CA GLN A 114 -2.91 -1.43 8.12
C GLN A 114 -3.04 -2.76 8.88
N VAL A 115 -2.10 -3.04 9.78
CA VAL A 115 -2.14 -4.25 10.63
C VAL A 115 -3.34 -4.21 11.56
N SER A 116 -3.62 -3.07 12.21
CA SER A 116 -4.78 -2.95 13.10
C SER A 116 -6.11 -3.10 12.37
N ILE A 117 -6.24 -2.54 11.17
CA ILE A 117 -7.43 -2.73 10.31
C ILE A 117 -7.57 -4.20 9.89
N SER A 118 -6.46 -4.85 9.52
CA SER A 118 -6.46 -6.26 9.12
C SER A 118 -6.82 -7.19 10.28
N ALA A 119 -6.37 -6.87 11.49
CA ALA A 119 -6.73 -7.61 12.70
C ALA A 119 -8.23 -7.44 13.03
N ALA A 120 -8.72 -6.19 13.06
CA ALA A 120 -10.12 -5.89 13.36
C ALA A 120 -11.09 -6.52 12.34
N THR A 121 -10.69 -6.63 11.07
CA THR A 121 -11.51 -7.31 10.05
C THR A 121 -11.51 -8.82 10.20
N ALA A 122 -10.43 -9.43 10.70
CA ALA A 122 -10.38 -10.88 10.96
C ALA A 122 -11.24 -11.28 12.17
N ASP A 123 -11.40 -10.42 13.18
CA ASP A 123 -12.22 -10.70 14.35
C ASP A 123 -13.72 -10.70 14.03
N ILE A 124 -14.18 -9.82 13.12
CA ILE A 124 -15.58 -9.76 12.68
C ILE A 124 -16.00 -11.06 11.97
N ASP A 125 -15.09 -11.67 11.21
CA ASP A 125 -15.37 -12.92 10.49
C ASP A 125 -15.49 -14.14 11.43
N ASN A 126 -15.05 -14.03 12.69
CA ASN A 126 -15.05 -15.15 13.64
C ASN A 126 -16.25 -15.15 14.61
N ASP A 127 -17.06 -14.08 14.65
CA ASP A 127 -18.23 -13.95 15.55
C ASP A 127 -19.56 -14.06 14.78
N GLN A 128 -19.66 -15.02 13.86
CA GLN A 128 -20.96 -15.46 13.35
C GLN A 128 -21.63 -16.42 14.34
N THR A 129 -21.96 -15.91 15.53
CA THR A 129 -23.01 -16.50 16.35
C THR A 129 -24.35 -16.12 15.72
N TYR A 130 -24.92 -17.06 14.98
CA TYR A 130 -26.24 -16.96 14.35
C TYR A 130 -27.32 -16.61 15.40
N GLU A 131 -27.81 -15.37 15.38
CA GLU A 131 -29.15 -15.03 15.88
C GLU A 131 -30.01 -14.67 14.66
N PRO A 132 -31.03 -15.49 14.31
CA PRO A 132 -31.89 -15.24 13.18
C PRO A 132 -32.95 -14.19 13.54
N GLN A 133 -32.73 -12.93 13.16
CA GLN A 133 -33.81 -11.94 13.12
C GLN A 133 -34.08 -11.48 11.67
N ASN A 134 -35.32 -11.75 11.27
CA ASN A 134 -35.89 -11.51 9.96
C ASN A 134 -36.05 -10.01 9.70
N GLU A 135 -35.27 -9.43 8.78
CA GLU A 135 -35.74 -8.33 7.93
C GLU A 135 -35.14 -8.42 6.51
N PRO A 136 -35.93 -8.19 5.45
CA PRO A 136 -35.48 -8.36 4.08
C PRO A 136 -34.82 -7.07 3.57
N ILE A 137 -33.49 -7.04 3.54
CA ILE A 137 -32.76 -6.07 2.71
C ILE A 137 -32.17 -6.80 1.50
N THR A 138 -32.83 -6.61 0.37
CA THR A 138 -32.43 -7.10 -0.96
C THR A 138 -31.08 -6.52 -1.35
N THR A 139 -30.00 -7.28 -1.10
CA THR A 139 -28.71 -7.04 -1.76
C THR A 139 -28.30 -8.33 -2.47
N THR A 140 -28.11 -8.21 -3.78
CA THR A 140 -27.76 -9.28 -4.73
C THR A 140 -26.63 -10.18 -4.22
N ALA A 141 -27.02 -11.38 -3.79
CA ALA A 141 -26.13 -12.46 -3.41
C ALA A 141 -25.36 -12.97 -4.64
N THR A 142 -24.03 -12.85 -4.59
CA THR A 142 -23.15 -13.68 -5.42
C THR A 142 -22.99 -15.01 -4.69
N THR A 143 -23.37 -16.09 -5.36
CA THR A 143 -23.38 -17.47 -4.85
C THR A 143 -21.99 -17.90 -4.36
N VAL A 144 -21.78 -17.84 -3.05
CA VAL A 144 -20.64 -18.42 -2.33
C VAL A 144 -21.21 -19.40 -1.32
N GLN A 145 -21.68 -20.56 -1.79
CA GLN A 145 -22.06 -21.67 -0.92
C GLN A 145 -21.48 -22.96 -1.50
N GLU A 146 -20.24 -23.28 -1.09
CA GLU A 146 -19.67 -24.64 -1.12
C GLU A 146 -18.23 -24.66 -0.51
N ARG A 147 -18.02 -24.13 0.71
CA ARG A 147 -16.67 -24.13 1.34
C ARG A 147 -16.53 -24.77 2.72
N ASN A 148 -17.59 -25.28 3.34
CA ASN A 148 -17.52 -25.65 4.77
C ASN A 148 -17.26 -27.14 5.06
N LYS A 149 -16.58 -27.88 4.19
CA LYS A 149 -16.16 -29.28 4.47
C LYS A 149 -14.68 -29.60 4.20
N LYS A 150 -13.80 -28.60 4.01
CA LYS A 150 -12.37 -28.81 3.64
C LYS A 150 -11.35 -28.10 4.55
N GLU A 151 -11.68 -27.82 5.81
CA GLU A 151 -10.76 -27.06 6.68
C GLU A 151 -9.64 -27.89 7.33
N HIS A 152 -9.77 -29.21 7.41
CA HIS A 152 -8.71 -30.08 7.94
C HIS A 152 -7.64 -30.53 6.93
N ALA A 153 -7.62 -29.96 5.72
CA ALA A 153 -6.58 -30.21 4.71
C ALA A 153 -5.92 -28.91 4.19
N ARG A 154 -5.93 -27.83 4.99
CA ARG A 154 -5.12 -26.64 4.69
C ARG A 154 -3.65 -26.93 5.02
N GLY A 155 -3.00 -27.72 4.16
CA GLY A 155 -1.55 -27.78 4.12
C GLY A 155 -0.97 -26.36 4.12
N SER A 156 0.13 -26.18 4.84
CA SER A 156 0.90 -24.94 4.91
C SER A 156 1.19 -24.44 3.49
N LYS A 157 1.03 -23.13 3.25
CA LYS A 157 1.27 -22.51 1.94
C LYS A 157 2.41 -21.51 2.06
N LEU A 158 3.34 -21.54 1.12
CA LEU A 158 4.40 -20.55 0.98
C LEU A 158 4.11 -19.70 -0.25
N ILE A 159 3.97 -18.38 -0.09
CA ILE A 159 3.69 -17.48 -1.21
C ILE A 159 4.91 -16.61 -1.48
N VAL A 160 5.48 -16.76 -2.68
CA VAL A 160 6.63 -15.97 -3.14
C VAL A 160 6.16 -15.02 -4.23
N HIS A 161 6.44 -13.73 -4.07
CA HIS A 161 6.17 -12.71 -5.07
C HIS A 161 7.48 -12.21 -5.67
N TYR A 162 7.57 -12.13 -7.00
CA TYR A 162 8.70 -11.52 -7.70
C TYR A 162 8.24 -10.40 -8.63
N THR A 163 9.13 -9.47 -8.95
CA THR A 163 8.87 -8.41 -9.93
C THR A 163 9.20 -8.93 -11.32
N HIS A 164 8.23 -8.98 -12.23
CA HIS A 164 8.49 -9.44 -13.59
C HIS A 164 9.40 -8.50 -14.37
N GLU A 165 10.45 -9.09 -14.95
CA GLU A 165 11.26 -8.51 -16.01
C GLU A 165 11.25 -9.44 -17.22
N LYS A 166 11.42 -8.88 -18.43
CA LYS A 166 11.44 -9.66 -19.68
C LYS A 166 12.50 -10.79 -19.69
N ARG A 167 13.57 -10.64 -18.90
CA ARG A 167 14.64 -11.63 -18.74
C ARG A 167 14.27 -12.78 -17.79
N PHE A 168 13.16 -12.66 -17.05
CA PHE A 168 12.71 -13.61 -16.03
C PHE A 168 11.42 -14.35 -16.45
N GLN A 169 11.24 -14.60 -17.74
CA GLN A 169 10.05 -15.31 -18.25
C GLN A 169 9.94 -16.74 -17.70
N THR A 170 11.07 -17.43 -17.53
CA THR A 170 11.14 -18.79 -16.99
C THR A 170 11.19 -18.82 -15.46
N PHE A 171 11.41 -17.68 -14.82
CA PHE A 171 11.78 -17.60 -13.40
C PHE A 171 10.76 -18.24 -12.47
N LYS A 172 9.47 -18.17 -12.81
CA LYS A 172 8.42 -18.89 -12.08
C LYS A 172 8.66 -20.40 -12.10
N SER A 173 8.97 -20.96 -13.27
CA SER A 173 9.29 -22.38 -13.44
C SER A 173 10.57 -22.73 -12.69
N ASP A 174 11.59 -21.89 -12.82
CA ASP A 174 12.89 -22.10 -12.20
C ASP A 174 12.77 -22.15 -10.66
N ILE A 175 11.99 -21.25 -10.06
CA ILE A 175 11.71 -21.28 -8.61
C ILE A 175 11.01 -22.60 -8.21
N HIS A 176 10.01 -23.05 -8.98
CA HIS A 176 9.33 -24.31 -8.68
C HIS A 176 10.27 -25.52 -8.81
N GLN A 177 11.14 -25.52 -9.81
CA GLN A 177 12.13 -26.57 -10.02
C GLN A 177 13.16 -26.61 -8.88
N VAL A 178 13.71 -25.45 -8.52
CA VAL A 178 14.65 -25.34 -7.39
C VAL A 178 13.98 -25.80 -6.10
N TYR A 179 12.75 -25.36 -5.84
CA TYR A 179 12.01 -25.77 -4.65
C TYR A 179 11.79 -27.29 -4.59
N GLY A 180 11.33 -27.87 -5.70
CA GLY A 180 11.11 -29.32 -5.79
C GLY A 180 12.41 -30.13 -5.64
N ASN A 181 13.53 -29.62 -6.14
CA ASN A 181 14.82 -30.31 -6.04
C ASN A 181 15.44 -30.21 -4.65
N VAL A 182 15.38 -29.02 -4.02
CA VAL A 182 16.05 -28.76 -2.74
C VAL A 182 15.25 -29.32 -1.57
N PHE A 183 13.92 -29.22 -1.61
CA PHE A 183 13.09 -29.55 -0.46
C PHE A 183 12.43 -30.93 -0.54
N LYS A 184 12.73 -31.73 -1.57
CA LYS A 184 12.09 -33.02 -1.85
C LYS A 184 12.02 -33.95 -0.63
N ASP A 185 13.14 -34.03 0.11
CA ASP A 185 13.31 -34.96 1.22
C ASP A 185 13.22 -34.26 2.59
N THR A 186 12.60 -33.07 2.62
CA THR A 186 12.42 -32.27 3.84
C THR A 186 10.93 -32.13 4.16
N PRO A 187 10.54 -31.85 5.41
CA PRO A 187 9.14 -31.53 5.76
C PRO A 187 8.58 -30.31 5.01
N ALA A 188 9.45 -29.50 4.38
CA ALA A 188 9.01 -28.42 3.53
C ALA A 188 8.39 -28.91 2.20
N ALA A 189 8.59 -30.17 1.80
CA ALA A 189 7.93 -30.76 0.63
C ALA A 189 6.39 -30.71 0.72
N ASP A 190 5.84 -30.78 1.94
CA ASP A 190 4.40 -30.75 2.19
C ASP A 190 3.81 -29.33 2.07
N VAL A 191 4.68 -28.30 2.04
CA VAL A 191 4.27 -26.90 1.93
C VAL A 191 3.99 -26.57 0.47
N LYS A 192 2.76 -26.16 0.16
CA LYS A 192 2.39 -25.75 -1.20
C LYS A 192 3.02 -24.40 -1.54
N LEU A 193 4.05 -24.40 -2.38
CA LEU A 193 4.64 -23.19 -2.94
C LEU A 193 3.72 -22.57 -4.01
N ILE A 194 3.44 -21.27 -3.85
CA ILE A 194 2.72 -20.44 -4.82
C ILE A 194 3.64 -19.30 -5.24
N VAL A 195 4.06 -19.30 -6.50
CA VAL A 195 4.90 -18.23 -7.06
C VAL A 195 4.03 -17.28 -7.89
N GLY A 196 3.87 -16.05 -7.39
CA GLY A 196 3.12 -14.97 -8.01
C GLY A 196 4.02 -13.86 -8.56
N ASN A 197 3.52 -13.14 -9.56
CA ASN A 197 4.14 -11.90 -10.02
C ASN A 197 3.51 -10.72 -9.27
N LYS A 198 4.34 -9.83 -8.70
CA LYS A 198 3.87 -8.60 -8.10
C LYS A 198 3.55 -7.61 -9.23
N ASN A 199 2.26 -7.34 -9.44
CA ASN A 199 1.81 -6.37 -10.44
C ASN A 199 2.51 -5.03 -10.22
N ARG A 200 3.30 -4.59 -11.22
CA ARG A 200 3.68 -3.18 -11.32
C ARG A 200 2.41 -2.36 -11.49
N ARG A 201 2.37 -1.13 -10.96
CA ARG A 201 1.29 -0.17 -11.30
C ARG A 201 1.20 0.08 -12.82
N SER A 202 2.28 -0.16 -13.57
CA SER A 202 2.31 -0.13 -15.05
C SER A 202 1.77 -1.40 -15.74
N ALA A 203 1.48 -2.47 -15.01
CA ALA A 203 0.77 -3.62 -15.61
C ALA A 203 -0.65 -3.21 -16.05
N LYS A 204 -1.21 -2.14 -15.44
CA LYS A 204 -2.45 -1.53 -15.92
C LYS A 204 -2.27 -0.99 -17.34
N THR A 205 -1.16 -0.31 -17.66
CA THR A 205 -0.88 0.15 -19.03
C THR A 205 -0.58 -1.00 -19.99
N GLU A 206 0.09 -2.07 -19.57
CA GLU A 206 0.28 -3.25 -20.42
C GLU A 206 -1.03 -4.05 -20.65
N LEU A 207 -1.91 -4.15 -19.65
CA LEU A 207 -3.22 -4.82 -19.76
C LEU A 207 -4.24 -3.96 -20.52
N ILE A 208 -4.19 -2.63 -20.38
CA ILE A 208 -5.03 -1.70 -21.15
C ILE A 208 -4.62 -1.68 -22.63
N CYS A 209 -3.33 -1.85 -22.95
CA CYS A 209 -2.86 -1.88 -24.33
C CYS A 209 -3.06 -3.23 -25.05
N LYS A 210 -3.37 -4.32 -24.33
CA LYS A 210 -3.78 -5.56 -24.98
C LYS A 210 -5.25 -5.45 -25.37
N ARG A 211 -5.51 -4.92 -26.57
CA ARG A 211 -6.83 -5.02 -27.23
C ARG A 211 -7.32 -6.47 -27.08
N PRO A 212 -8.54 -6.70 -26.57
CA PRO A 212 -9.10 -8.04 -26.52
C PRO A 212 -9.00 -8.68 -27.90
N LYS A 213 -8.67 -9.97 -27.98
CA LYS A 213 -8.66 -10.67 -29.27
C LYS A 213 -10.00 -10.43 -29.95
N GLN A 214 -9.97 -10.05 -31.23
CA GLN A 214 -11.17 -9.65 -31.97
C GLN A 214 -12.26 -10.73 -31.95
N SER A 215 -11.87 -12.00 -31.82
CA SER A 215 -12.76 -13.15 -31.62
C SER A 215 -13.66 -13.05 -30.38
N LEU A 216 -13.25 -12.31 -29.35
CA LEU A 216 -14.03 -12.05 -28.13
C LEU A 216 -14.96 -10.84 -28.27
N LEU A 217 -14.70 -9.97 -29.25
CA LEU A 217 -15.49 -8.76 -29.52
C LEU A 217 -16.56 -9.00 -30.59
N ILE A 218 -16.45 -10.10 -31.35
CA ILE A 218 -17.50 -10.54 -32.26
C ILE A 218 -18.58 -11.20 -31.41
N ASN A 219 -19.65 -10.45 -31.13
CA ASN A 219 -20.91 -11.02 -30.67
C ASN A 219 -21.34 -12.06 -31.72
N LYS A 220 -21.13 -13.35 -31.42
CA LYS A 220 -21.70 -14.41 -32.26
C LYS A 220 -23.21 -14.20 -32.20
N PRO A 221 -23.88 -13.92 -33.33
CA PRO A 221 -25.33 -13.82 -33.33
C PRO A 221 -25.86 -15.12 -32.76
N PHE A 222 -26.70 -15.01 -31.71
CA PHE A 222 -27.44 -16.15 -31.19
C PHE A 222 -28.17 -16.75 -32.39
N LYS A 223 -27.77 -17.96 -32.81
CA LYS A 223 -28.57 -18.74 -33.75
C LYS A 223 -29.88 -19.02 -33.03
N SER A 224 -30.90 -18.22 -33.31
CA SER A 224 -32.26 -18.53 -32.91
C SER A 224 -32.58 -19.91 -33.46
N LYS A 225 -32.93 -20.83 -32.57
CA LYS A 225 -33.47 -22.13 -32.99
C LYS A 225 -34.69 -21.82 -33.87
N PRO A 226 -34.78 -22.39 -35.09
CA PRO A 226 -36.00 -22.27 -35.87
C PRO A 226 -37.13 -22.89 -35.05
N SER A 227 -38.11 -22.05 -34.69
CA SER A 227 -39.39 -22.51 -34.18
C SER A 227 -40.09 -23.24 -35.32
N ASN A 228 -40.10 -24.58 -35.27
CA ASN A 228 -41.00 -25.38 -36.07
C ASN A 228 -42.43 -25.09 -35.59
N VAL A 229 -43.11 -24.17 -36.27
CA VAL A 229 -44.55 -23.99 -36.15
C VAL A 229 -45.18 -24.88 -37.22
N GLU A 230 -45.61 -26.08 -36.81
CA GLU A 230 -46.51 -26.91 -37.59
C GLU A 230 -47.87 -26.20 -37.67
N ILE A 231 -48.20 -25.69 -38.86
CA ILE A 231 -49.53 -25.18 -39.17
C ILE A 231 -50.38 -26.38 -39.57
N ASN A 232 -51.19 -26.88 -38.63
CA ASN A 232 -52.30 -27.77 -38.95
C ASN A 232 -53.42 -26.92 -39.57
N ARG A 233 -53.73 -27.18 -40.84
CA ARG A 233 -54.94 -26.71 -41.52
C ARG A 233 -55.96 -27.84 -41.50
N GLU A 234 -57.07 -27.63 -40.80
CA GLU A 234 -58.37 -28.26 -41.03
C GLU A 234 -59.41 -27.16 -41.16
#